data_AF-I3S4P1-F1
#
_entry.id   AF-I3S4P1-F1
#
_cell.length_a   1.000
_cell.length_b   1.000
_cell.length_c   1.000
_cell.angle_alpha   90.00
_cell.angle_beta   90.00
_cell.angle_gamma   90.00
#
_symmetry.space_group_name_H-M   'P 1'
#
loop_
_entity.id
_entity.type
_entity.pdbx_description
1 polymer ?
#
loop_
_entity_poly.entity_id
_entity_poly.type
_entity_poly.pdbx_seq_one_letter_code
_entity_poly.pdbx_strand_id
1 'polypeptide(L)'
;MVMSKDVDELARKTPGKKSLAMEAFSRALLAIPTIIADNAGLDSAELISQLRAEHQKEGCTTGIDVISGSVGDMAERGICEAFKVKQAVLLSATEAAEMILRVDEIITCAPRRREDRM
;
A
#
# COMPACT_ATOMS: atom_id res chain seq x y z
N MET A 1 5.57 -4.11 4.53
CA MET A 1 6.82 -3.38 4.33
C MET A 1 7.75 -4.02 3.32
N VAL A 2 7.99 -5.34 3.40
CA VAL A 2 8.90 -6.08 2.52
C VAL A 2 8.73 -5.72 1.04
N MET A 3 7.49 -5.76 0.52
CA MET A 3 7.20 -5.38 -0.88
C MET A 3 7.64 -3.94 -1.23
N SER A 4 7.50 -2.98 -0.31
CA SER A 4 7.93 -1.59 -0.55
C SER A 4 9.45 -1.49 -0.63
N LYS A 5 10.18 -2.20 0.24
CA LYS A 5 11.65 -2.29 0.18
C LYS A 5 12.10 -2.85 -1.17
N ASP A 6 11.55 -4.00 -1.58
CA ASP A 6 11.97 -4.68 -2.80
C ASP A 6 11.71 -3.82 -4.05
N VAL A 7 10.57 -3.12 -4.09
CA VAL A 7 10.25 -2.18 -5.17
C VAL A 7 11.19 -0.97 -5.16
N ASP A 8 11.51 -0.42 -3.99
CA ASP A 8 12.43 0.73 -3.86
C ASP A 8 13.85 0.37 -4.32
N GLU A 9 14.34 -0.82 -3.95
CA GLU A 9 15.64 -1.32 -4.41
C GLU A 9 15.69 -1.53 -5.92
N LEU A 10 14.61 -2.05 -6.51
CA LEU A 10 14.50 -2.21 -7.96
C LEU A 10 14.37 -0.85 -8.67
N ALA A 11 13.69 0.12 -8.06
CA ALA A 11 13.56 1.47 -8.60
C ALA A 11 14.93 2.15 -8.75
N ARG A 12 15.83 2.00 -7.75
CA ARG A 12 17.21 2.55 -7.79
C ARG A 12 18.06 1.97 -8.91
N LYS A 13 17.78 0.74 -9.33
CA LYS A 13 18.48 0.04 -10.43
C LYS A 13 17.85 0.33 -11.80
N THR A 14 16.64 0.89 -11.83
CA THR A 14 15.89 1.12 -13.06
C THR A 14 16.19 2.52 -13.61
N PRO A 15 16.65 2.66 -14.86
CA PRO A 15 16.94 3.98 -15.43
C PRO A 15 15.68 4.71 -15.92
N GLY A 16 15.73 6.04 -15.85
CA GLY A 16 14.75 6.93 -16.47
C GLY A 16 13.43 7.06 -15.71
N LYS A 17 12.38 7.52 -16.42
CA LYS A 17 11.08 7.90 -15.82
C LYS A 17 10.36 6.73 -15.13
N LYS A 18 10.65 5.49 -15.50
CA LYS A 18 10.07 4.30 -14.86
C LYS A 18 10.44 4.21 -13.39
N SER A 19 11.66 4.63 -13.02
CA SER A 19 12.12 4.66 -11.63
C SER A 19 11.18 5.46 -10.73
N LEU A 20 10.75 6.65 -11.18
CA LEU A 20 9.84 7.52 -10.44
C LEU A 20 8.47 6.87 -10.18
N ALA A 21 7.94 6.12 -11.15
CA ALA A 21 6.69 5.39 -11.00
C ALA A 21 6.84 4.23 -9.98
N MET A 22 7.99 3.55 -10.00
CA MET A 22 8.28 2.48 -9.03
C MET A 22 8.46 3.02 -7.62
N GLU A 23 9.16 4.14 -7.45
CA GLU A 23 9.25 4.82 -6.15
C GLU A 23 7.87 5.25 -5.64
N ALA A 24 7.00 5.77 -6.53
CA ALA A 24 5.63 6.12 -6.18
C ALA A 24 4.83 4.89 -5.74
N PHE A 25 4.99 3.76 -6.44
CA PHE A 25 4.35 2.49 -6.06
C PHE A 25 4.86 1.99 -4.70
N SER A 26 6.16 2.06 -4.45
CA SER A 26 6.75 1.73 -3.15
C SER A 26 6.16 2.61 -2.04
N ARG A 27 6.02 3.92 -2.26
CA ARG A 27 5.35 4.83 -1.32
C ARG A 27 3.87 4.47 -1.10
N ALA A 28 3.15 4.07 -2.15
CA ALA A 28 1.75 3.67 -2.04
C ALA A 28 1.58 2.42 -1.15
N LEU A 29 2.49 1.46 -1.22
CA LEU A 29 2.49 0.28 -0.34
C LEU A 29 2.68 0.64 1.14
N LEU A 30 3.30 1.78 1.44
CA LEU A 30 3.45 2.28 2.82
C LEU A 30 2.19 2.95 3.36
N ALA A 31 1.23 3.29 2.51
CA ALA A 31 -0.03 3.86 2.96
C ALA A 31 -0.77 2.90 3.90
N ILE A 32 -0.72 1.59 3.65
CA ILE A 32 -1.40 0.59 4.49
C ILE A 32 -0.93 0.66 5.96
N PRO A 33 0.36 0.47 6.29
CA PRO A 33 0.81 0.57 7.67
C PRO A 33 0.67 2.00 8.25
N THR A 34 0.78 3.03 7.42
CA THR A 34 0.58 4.43 7.86
C THR A 34 -0.85 4.64 8.34
N ILE A 35 -1.83 4.22 7.55
CA ILE A 35 -3.27 4.31 7.88
C ILE A 35 -3.59 3.47 9.12
N ILE A 36 -2.96 2.31 9.32
CA ILE A 36 -3.14 1.50 10.52
C ILE A 36 -2.65 2.26 11.77
N ALA A 37 -1.47 2.89 11.70
CA ALA A 37 -0.93 3.70 12.79
C ALA A 37 -1.78 4.96 13.07
N ASP A 38 -2.20 5.66 12.02
CA ASP A 38 -3.05 6.86 12.14
C ASP A 38 -4.39 6.52 12.78
N ASN A 39 -5.05 5.44 12.33
CA ASN A 39 -6.32 4.98 12.90
C ASN A 39 -6.17 4.52 14.35
N ALA A 40 -4.98 4.09 14.75
CA ALA A 40 -4.66 3.77 16.14
C ALA A 40 -4.32 5.01 16.99
N GLY A 41 -4.20 6.20 16.39
CA GLY A 41 -3.81 7.43 17.08
C GLY A 41 -2.32 7.47 17.46
N LEU A 42 -1.48 6.68 16.79
CA LEU A 42 -0.03 6.62 17.02
C LEU A 42 0.72 7.60 16.11
N ASP A 43 1.96 7.92 16.44
CA ASP A 43 2.84 8.68 15.53
C ASP A 43 3.25 7.79 14.35
N SER A 44 2.49 7.88 13.26
CA SER A 44 2.74 7.11 12.05
C SER A 44 4.05 7.49 11.37
N ALA A 45 4.50 8.75 11.45
CA ALA A 45 5.75 9.16 10.84
C ALA A 45 6.95 8.51 11.53
N GLU A 46 6.96 8.49 12.87
CA GLU A 46 7.99 7.83 13.65
C GLU A 46 7.98 6.32 13.42
N LEU A 47 6.82 5.67 13.57
CA LEU A 47 6.70 4.22 13.44
C LEU A 47 7.09 3.71 12.05
N ILE A 48 6.67 4.40 10.99
CA ILE A 48 7.05 4.02 9.61
C ILE A 48 8.55 4.18 9.39
N SER A 49 9.18 5.21 9.98
CA SER A 49 10.63 5.40 9.90
C SER A 49 11.39 4.25 10.59
N GLN A 50 11.00 3.90 11.81
CA GLN A 50 11.58 2.76 12.54
C GLN A 50 11.39 1.45 11.77
N LEU A 51 10.19 1.24 11.23
CA LEU A 51 9.84 0.04 10.50
C LEU A 51 10.62 -0.05 9.16
N ARG A 52 10.93 1.08 8.51
CA ARG A 52 11.86 1.11 7.36
C ARG A 52 13.26 0.65 7.74
N ALA A 53 13.78 1.12 8.87
CA ALA A 53 15.11 0.77 9.34
C ALA A 53 15.22 -0.73 9.66
N GLU A 54 14.22 -1.28 10.35
CA GLU A 54 14.19 -2.71 10.71
C GLU A 54 14.12 -3.63 9.49
N HIS A 55 13.38 -3.25 8.45
CA HIS A 55 13.26 -4.07 7.23
C HIS A 55 14.50 -4.05 6.33
N GLN A 56 15.52 -3.25 6.63
CA GLN A 56 16.80 -3.37 5.93
C GLN A 56 17.50 -4.69 6.26
N LYS A 57 17.25 -5.25 7.44
CA LYS A 57 17.77 -6.56 7.88
C LYS A 57 17.10 -7.69 7.08
N GLU A 58 17.86 -8.75 6.78
CA GLU A 58 17.31 -9.94 6.13
C GLU A 58 16.38 -10.72 7.07
N GLY A 59 15.33 -11.34 6.52
CA GLY A 59 14.38 -12.15 7.30
C GLY A 59 13.51 -11.37 8.28
N CYS A 60 13.40 -10.05 8.12
CA CYS A 60 12.66 -9.21 9.06
C CYS A 60 11.14 -9.42 8.97
N THR A 61 10.54 -9.83 10.09
CA THR A 61 9.11 -10.03 10.31
C THR A 61 8.48 -8.93 11.17
N THR A 62 9.17 -7.80 11.30
CA THR A 62 8.71 -6.67 12.11
C THR A 62 7.44 -6.05 11.52
N GLY A 63 6.53 -5.62 12.37
CA GLY A 63 5.32 -4.88 12.02
C GLY A 63 5.00 -3.81 13.06
N ILE A 64 3.78 -3.29 13.01
CA ILE A 64 3.28 -2.30 13.96
C ILE A 64 2.50 -3.04 15.04
N ASP A 65 2.94 -2.90 16.29
CA ASP A 65 2.17 -3.31 17.45
C ASP A 65 1.31 -2.13 17.91
N VAL A 66 0.02 -2.21 17.60
CA VAL A 66 -0.96 -1.17 17.93
C VAL A 66 -1.24 -1.10 19.43
N ILE A 67 -1.01 -2.19 20.17
CA ILE A 67 -1.29 -2.25 21.61
C ILE A 67 -0.16 -1.59 22.39
N SER A 68 1.10 -1.92 22.06
CA SER A 68 2.26 -1.32 22.71
C SER A 68 2.61 0.06 22.16
N GLY A 69 2.11 0.41 20.97
CA GLY A 69 2.45 1.65 20.27
C GLY A 69 3.88 1.65 19.73
N SER A 70 4.47 0.47 19.48
CA SER A 70 5.86 0.31 19.02
C SER A 70 5.97 -0.63 17.83
N VAL A 71 7.15 -0.71 17.23
CA VAL A 71 7.45 -1.78 16.27
C VAL A 71 7.74 -3.09 17.02
N GLY A 72 7.45 -4.23 16.38
CA GLY A 72 7.79 -5.52 16.96
C GLY A 72 7.57 -6.70 16.00
N ASP A 73 8.12 -7.86 16.34
CA ASP A 73 7.99 -9.07 15.53
C ASP A 73 6.53 -9.55 15.43
N MET A 74 6.05 -9.75 14.20
CA MET A 74 4.68 -10.20 13.93
C MET A 74 4.51 -11.72 14.04
N ALA A 75 5.58 -12.49 13.79
CA ALA A 75 5.56 -13.95 13.92
C ALA A 75 5.47 -14.36 15.40
N GLU A 76 6.24 -13.71 16.29
CA GLU A 76 6.17 -13.92 17.73
C GLU A 76 4.80 -13.53 18.31
N ARG A 77 4.16 -12.52 17.72
CA ARG A 77 2.80 -12.07 18.09
C ARG A 77 1.68 -12.91 17.48
N GLY A 78 2.01 -13.89 16.63
CA GLY A 78 1.02 -14.73 15.94
C GLY A 78 0.17 -13.97 14.91
N ILE A 79 0.62 -12.81 14.43
CA ILE A 79 -0.06 -12.01 13.42
C ILE A 79 0.37 -12.53 12.04
N CYS A 80 -0.42 -13.47 11.52
CA CYS A 80 -0.20 -14.07 10.21
C CYS A 80 -1.41 -13.84 9.30
N GLU A 81 -1.15 -13.63 8.02
CA GLU A 81 -2.17 -13.48 6.99
C GLU A 81 -1.95 -14.51 5.88
N ALA A 82 -3.03 -14.89 5.19
CA ALA A 82 -2.93 -15.81 4.07
C ALA A 82 -2.20 -15.15 2.89
N PHE A 83 -1.20 -15.84 2.34
CA PHE A 83 -0.47 -15.39 1.16
C PHE A 83 -1.41 -14.98 0.01
N LYS A 84 -2.45 -15.79 -0.24
CA LYS A 84 -3.45 -15.56 -1.29
C LYS A 84 -4.17 -14.22 -1.12
N VAL A 85 -4.42 -13.77 0.11
CA VAL A 85 -5.06 -12.48 0.38
C VAL A 85 -4.13 -11.35 -0.03
N LYS A 86 -2.85 -11.37 0.38
CA LYS A 86 -1.89 -10.33 0.00
C LYS A 86 -1.64 -10.29 -1.50
N GLN A 87 -1.56 -11.45 -2.14
CA GLN A 87 -1.43 -11.56 -3.60
C GLN A 87 -2.64 -10.95 -4.32
N ALA A 88 -3.86 -11.30 -3.90
CA ALA A 88 -5.08 -10.78 -4.51
C ALA A 88 -5.21 -9.26 -4.34
N VAL A 89 -4.92 -8.74 -3.15
CA VAL A 89 -4.95 -7.29 -2.87
C VAL A 89 -4.00 -6.54 -3.80
N LEU A 90 -2.78 -7.05 -4.00
CA LEU A 90 -1.79 -6.41 -4.87
C LEU A 90 -2.27 -6.39 -6.32
N LEU A 91 -2.70 -7.55 -6.85
CA LEU A 91 -3.14 -7.69 -8.24
C LEU A 91 -4.37 -6.82 -8.53
N SER A 92 -5.42 -6.93 -7.71
CA SER A 92 -6.65 -6.18 -7.93
C SER A 92 -6.45 -4.67 -7.82
N ALA A 93 -5.62 -4.19 -6.87
CA ALA A 93 -5.31 -2.77 -6.75
C ALA A 93 -4.51 -2.26 -7.96
N THR A 94 -3.55 -3.04 -8.46
CA THR A 94 -2.77 -2.68 -9.65
C THR A 94 -3.62 -2.63 -10.91
N GLU A 95 -4.50 -3.62 -11.11
CA GLU A 95 -5.43 -3.64 -12.25
C GLU A 95 -6.36 -2.43 -12.21
N ALA A 96 -6.92 -2.11 -11.04
CA ALA A 96 -7.77 -0.93 -10.88
C ALA A 96 -7.02 0.38 -11.19
N ALA A 97 -5.80 0.52 -10.69
CA ALA A 97 -4.98 1.71 -10.96
C ALA A 97 -4.66 1.83 -12.46
N GLU A 98 -4.27 0.75 -13.12
CA GLU A 98 -3.99 0.76 -14.56
C GLU A 98 -5.24 1.08 -15.38
N MET A 99 -6.39 0.49 -15.03
CA MET A 99 -7.67 0.78 -15.68
C MET A 99 -7.99 2.28 -15.63
N ILE A 100 -7.85 2.92 -14.47
CA ILE A 100 -8.14 4.35 -14.30
C ILE A 100 -7.10 5.22 -15.01
N LEU A 101 -5.81 4.92 -14.87
CA LEU A 101 -4.73 5.72 -15.45
C LEU A 101 -4.74 5.74 -16.98
N ARG A 102 -5.35 4.74 -17.61
CA ARG A 102 -5.49 4.65 -19.07
C ARG A 102 -6.68 5.45 -19.63
N VAL A 103 -7.59 5.92 -18.78
CA VAL A 103 -8.73 6.74 -19.21
C VAL A 103 -8.25 8.16 -19.49
N ASP A 104 -8.44 8.61 -20.73
CA ASP A 104 -8.18 10.00 -21.13
C ASP A 104 -9.46 10.86 -21.08
N GLU A 105 -10.62 10.25 -21.34
CA GLU A 105 -11.91 10.95 -21.38
C GLU A 105 -13.06 10.08 -20.84
N ILE A 106 -14.00 10.72 -20.12
CA ILE A 106 -15.22 10.08 -19.60
C ILE A 106 -16.43 10.77 -20.23
N ILE A 107 -17.17 10.04 -21.07
CA ILE A 107 -18.40 10.53 -21.70
C ILE A 107 -19.60 9.87 -21.02
N THR A 108 -20.45 10.67 -20.38
CA THR A 108 -21.66 10.20 -19.70
C THR A 108 -22.91 10.50 -20.52
N CYS A 109 -23.75 9.49 -20.75
CA CYS A 109 -25.05 9.69 -21.40
C CYS A 109 -26.02 10.49 -20.50
N ALA A 110 -26.94 11.23 -21.12
CA ALA A 110 -28.00 11.92 -20.40
C ALA A 110 -28.84 10.91 -19.58
N PRO A 111 -29.18 11.21 -18.31
CA PRO A 111 -30.00 10.33 -17.50
C PRO A 111 -31.39 10.19 -18.12
N ARG A 112 -32.02 9.01 -17.95
CA ARG A 112 -33.40 8.80 -18.42
C ARG A 112 -34.32 9.81 -17.75
N ARG A 113 -35.09 10.56 -18.55
CA ARG A 113 -36.15 11.43 -18.03
C ARG A 113 -37.19 10.54 -17.35
N ARG A 114 -37.54 10.87 -16.11
CA ARG A 114 -38.71 10.28 -15.45
C ARG A 114 -39.95 10.92 -16.08
N GLU A 115 -40.85 10.09 -16.61
CA GLU A 115 -42.20 10.54 -16.90
C GLU A 115 -42.94 10.66 -15.57
N ASP A 116 -43.43 11.86 -15.25
CA ASP A 116 -44.35 12.04 -14.12
C ASP A 116 -45.63 11.26 -14.46
N ARG A 117 -45.80 10.10 -13.83
CA ARG A 117 -47.07 9.38 -13.86
C ARG A 117 -48.07 10.20 -13.05
N MET A 118 -48.93 10.96 -13.75
CA MET A 118 -50.18 11.50 -13.20
C MET A 118 -51.14 10.38 -12.83
#